data_AF-A0A2S2PIQ2-F1
#
_entry.id   AF-A0A2S2PIQ2-F1
#
_cell.length_a   1.000
_cell.length_b   1.000
_cell.length_c   1.000
_cell.angle_alpha   90.00
_cell.angle_beta   90.00
_cell.angle_gamma   90.00
#
_symmetry.space_group_name_H-M   'P 1'
#
loop_
_entity.id
_entity.type
_entity.pdbx_description
1 polymer ?
#
loop_
_entity_poly.entity_id
_entity_poly.type
_entity_poly.pdbx_seq_one_letter_code
_entity_poly.pdbx_strand_id
1 'polypeptide(L)'
;HSQSQGSVERANRDVEDMLATWMAQNKSKDWPSGLKFIQFQKNRALHSGIGRSPYEAMFGCKARVGLASVGIPINEICNLNMEEDIEKIMIQPENNEDNEIRDDNNENNEIRDEKCIVNKRQENITNERNNSIQCLKKQAERMMTQSNKKYQELEVGTTVRISIPDVR
;
A
#
# COMPACT_ATOMS: atom_id res chain seq x y z
N HIS A 1 25.64 -1.11 -17.27
CA HIS A 1 24.61 -1.38 -16.25
C HIS A 1 23.25 -1.00 -16.80
N SER A 2 22.31 -1.95 -16.81
CA SER A 2 21.00 -1.77 -17.44
C SER A 2 20.10 -0.91 -16.56
N GLN A 3 19.69 0.24 -17.08
CA GLN A 3 18.81 1.23 -16.44
C GLN A 3 17.45 0.64 -15.95
N SER A 4 17.11 -0.58 -16.37
CA SER A 4 15.93 -1.34 -15.93
C SER A 4 16.00 -1.91 -14.50
N GLN A 5 17.18 -1.95 -13.86
CA GLN A 5 17.35 -2.50 -12.50
C GLN A 5 17.22 -1.45 -11.38
N GLY A 6 17.26 -0.16 -11.70
CA GLY A 6 17.29 0.90 -10.69
C GLY A 6 16.06 0.96 -9.77
N SER A 7 14.91 0.42 -10.18
CA SER A 7 13.74 0.33 -9.30
C SER A 7 13.92 -0.73 -8.22
N VAL A 8 14.50 -1.88 -8.56
CA VAL A 8 14.77 -2.97 -7.63
C VAL A 8 15.91 -2.57 -6.69
N GLU A 9 16.95 -1.94 -7.21
CA GLU A 9 18.08 -1.43 -6.41
C GLU A 9 17.61 -0.41 -5.35
N ARG A 10 16.73 0.53 -5.71
CA ARG A 10 16.14 1.47 -4.74
C ARG A 10 15.27 0.77 -3.70
N ALA A 11 14.43 -0.19 -4.13
CA ALA A 11 13.58 -0.93 -3.21
C ALA A 11 14.39 -1.77 -2.22
N ASN A 12 15.49 -2.38 -2.67
CA ASN A 12 16.39 -3.14 -1.81
C ASN A 12 17.09 -2.23 -0.79
N ARG A 13 17.58 -1.06 -1.23
CA ARG A 13 18.18 -0.07 -0.33
C ARG A 13 17.19 0.39 0.74
N ASP A 14 15.93 0.67 0.37
CA ASP A 14 14.90 1.02 1.34
C ASP A 14 14.70 -0.08 2.40
N VAL A 15 14.72 -1.35 1.99
CA VAL A 15 14.57 -2.48 2.93
C VAL A 15 15.78 -2.60 3.86
N GLU A 16 16.99 -2.40 3.34
CA GLU A 16 18.22 -2.38 4.14
C GLU A 16 18.19 -1.25 5.18
N ASP A 17 17.81 -0.04 4.77
CA ASP A 17 17.70 1.14 5.65
C ASP A 17 16.63 0.95 6.74
N MET A 18 15.47 0.38 6.36
CA MET A 18 14.41 0.03 7.30
C MET A 18 14.87 -1.03 8.31
N LEU A 19 15.67 -2.02 7.87
CA LEU A 19 16.20 -3.06 8.73
C LEU A 19 17.25 -2.53 9.71
N ALA A 20 18.17 -1.70 9.23
CA ALA A 20 19.14 -1.03 10.09
C ALA A 20 18.45 -0.18 11.17
N THR A 21 17.42 0.58 10.77
CA THR A 21 16.60 1.39 11.69
C THR A 21 15.89 0.53 12.72
N TRP A 22 15.24 -0.56 12.29
CA TRP A 22 14.52 -1.46 13.19
C TRP A 22 15.46 -2.12 14.20
N MET A 23 16.63 -2.61 13.77
CA MET A 23 17.61 -3.22 14.66
C MET A 23 18.13 -2.22 15.71
N ALA A 24 18.37 -0.96 15.31
CA ALA A 24 18.80 0.09 16.22
C ALA A 24 17.72 0.43 17.28
N GLN A 25 16.46 0.54 16.87
CA GLN A 25 15.34 0.86 17.75
C GLN A 25 15.04 -0.27 18.76
N ASN A 26 15.09 -1.53 18.31
CA ASN A 26 14.72 -2.69 19.11
C ASN A 26 15.90 -3.29 19.89
N LYS A 27 17.12 -2.76 19.72
CA LYS A 27 18.36 -3.29 20.30
C LYS A 27 18.50 -4.81 20.09
N SER A 28 18.06 -5.27 18.93
CA SER A 28 17.96 -6.68 18.60
C SER A 28 18.65 -6.97 17.27
N LYS A 29 19.29 -8.13 17.19
CA LYS A 29 19.89 -8.68 15.96
C LYS A 29 18.98 -9.72 15.29
N ASP A 30 17.77 -9.91 15.82
CA ASP A 30 16.76 -10.83 15.26
C ASP A 30 16.09 -10.21 14.02
N TRP A 31 16.91 -9.98 12.99
CA TRP A 31 16.49 -9.45 11.71
C TRP A 31 15.44 -10.32 11.00
N PRO A 32 15.40 -11.67 11.15
CA PRO A 32 14.32 -12.47 10.56
C PRO A 32 12.93 -12.12 11.12
N SER A 33 12.83 -11.84 12.42
CA SER A 33 11.58 -11.34 13.02
C SER A 33 11.31 -9.90 12.58
N GLY A 34 12.33 -9.05 12.57
CA GLY A 34 12.24 -7.66 12.08
C GLY A 34 11.71 -7.56 10.65
N LEU A 35 12.09 -8.49 9.78
CA LEU A 35 11.71 -8.53 8.37
C LEU A 35 10.18 -8.57 8.18
N LYS A 36 9.45 -9.26 9.05
CA LYS A 36 7.98 -9.33 8.99
C LYS A 36 7.35 -7.93 9.17
N PHE A 37 7.86 -7.16 10.13
CA PHE A 37 7.40 -5.80 10.38
C PHE A 37 7.77 -4.86 9.24
N ILE A 38 8.98 -4.98 8.71
CA ILE A 38 9.47 -4.14 7.61
C ILE A 38 8.69 -4.40 6.33
N GLN A 39 8.47 -5.67 5.99
CA GLN A 39 7.66 -6.06 4.84
C GLN A 39 6.26 -5.48 4.95
N PHE A 40 5.63 -5.60 6.13
CA PHE A 40 4.31 -5.02 6.35
C PHE A 40 4.30 -3.49 6.22
N GLN A 41 5.27 -2.80 6.82
CA GLN A 41 5.41 -1.34 6.69
C GLN A 41 5.62 -0.91 5.24
N LYS A 42 6.49 -1.60 4.49
CA LYS A 42 6.77 -1.31 3.08
C LYS A 42 5.55 -1.54 2.20
N ASN A 43 4.81 -2.62 2.43
CA ASN A 43 3.62 -2.96 1.66
C ASN A 43 2.43 -2.05 1.96
N ARG A 44 2.38 -1.41 3.14
CA ARG A 44 1.32 -0.46 3.52
C ARG A 44 1.64 0.98 3.12
N ALA A 45 2.90 1.30 2.85
CA ALA A 45 3.30 2.64 2.46
C ALA A 45 2.71 3.02 1.09
N LEU A 46 2.31 4.28 0.94
CA LEU A 46 1.84 4.83 -0.33
C LEU A 46 2.97 4.78 -1.37
N HIS A 47 2.74 4.14 -2.51
CA HIS A 47 3.70 4.10 -3.61
C HIS A 47 3.30 5.10 -4.70
N SER A 48 4.12 6.14 -4.89
CA SER A 48 3.82 7.29 -5.76
C SER A 48 3.53 6.92 -7.22
N GLY A 49 4.15 5.86 -7.74
CA GLY A 49 3.93 5.43 -9.14
C GLY A 49 2.56 4.78 -9.37
N ILE A 50 2.05 4.04 -8.37
CA ILE A 50 0.73 3.37 -8.49
C ILE A 50 -0.38 4.19 -7.81
N GLY A 51 -0.05 5.15 -6.94
CA GLY A 51 -1.03 6.01 -6.28
C GLY A 51 -1.80 5.36 -5.13
N ARG A 52 -1.37 4.16 -4.70
CA ARG A 52 -1.90 3.42 -3.54
C ARG A 52 -0.78 2.59 -2.89
N SER A 53 -1.06 1.91 -1.79
CA SER A 53 -0.11 0.97 -1.21
C SER A 53 -0.03 -0.34 -2.02
N PRO A 54 1.14 -1.00 -2.11
CA PRO A 54 1.25 -2.32 -2.71
C PRO A 54 0.26 -3.35 -2.15
N TYR A 55 -0.04 -3.26 -0.85
CA TYR A 55 -1.06 -4.07 -0.19
C TYR A 55 -2.46 -3.84 -0.79
N GLU A 56 -2.91 -2.59 -0.89
CA GLU A 56 -4.21 -2.25 -1.50
C GLU A 56 -4.29 -2.72 -2.96
N ALA A 57 -3.23 -2.53 -3.74
CA ALA A 57 -3.17 -2.99 -5.12
C ALA A 57 -3.24 -4.53 -5.24
N MET A 58 -2.71 -5.26 -4.26
CA MET A 58 -2.68 -6.72 -4.28
C MET A 58 -3.98 -7.33 -3.77
N PHE A 59 -4.54 -6.79 -2.69
CA PHE A 59 -5.64 -7.39 -1.93
C PHE A 59 -6.98 -6.65 -2.06
N GLY A 60 -7.01 -5.47 -2.69
CA GLY A 60 -8.24 -4.71 -2.92
C GLY A 60 -8.80 -4.01 -1.68
N CYS A 61 -8.05 -3.97 -0.57
CA CYS A 61 -8.45 -3.31 0.66
C CYS A 61 -7.24 -2.74 1.42
N LYS A 62 -7.49 -1.84 2.36
CA LYS A 62 -6.43 -1.26 3.20
C LYS A 62 -5.90 -2.30 4.18
N ALA A 63 -4.59 -2.24 4.44
CA ALA A 63 -3.99 -3.07 5.48
C ALA A 63 -4.52 -2.66 6.86
N ARG A 64 -5.01 -3.63 7.64
CA ARG A 64 -5.55 -3.39 8.99
C ARG A 64 -4.41 -3.19 9.99
N VAL A 65 -4.57 -2.21 10.87
CA VAL A 65 -3.58 -1.81 11.87
C VAL A 65 -4.28 -1.62 13.22
N GLY A 66 -4.02 -2.54 14.14
CA GLY A 66 -4.63 -2.52 15.46
C GLY A 66 -6.16 -2.63 15.44
N LEU A 67 -6.76 -2.37 16.60
CA LEU A 67 -8.20 -2.53 16.83
C LEU A 67 -9.06 -1.46 16.13
N ALA A 68 -8.50 -0.26 15.92
CA ALA A 68 -9.21 0.82 15.21
C ALA A 68 -9.54 0.45 13.76
N SER A 69 -8.79 -0.49 13.16
CA SER A 69 -9.06 -0.99 11.79
C SER A 69 -10.12 -2.11 11.75
N VAL A 70 -10.76 -2.39 12.89
CA VAL A 70 -11.82 -3.40 13.03
C VAL A 70 -13.19 -2.74 13.19
N GLY A 71 -13.26 -1.40 13.19
CA GLY A 71 -14.51 -0.66 13.37
C GLY A 71 -14.86 -0.46 14.85
N ILE A 72 -13.97 -0.81 15.78
CA ILE A 72 -14.17 -0.54 17.21
C ILE A 72 -13.92 0.97 17.45
N PRO A 73 -14.90 1.70 18.01
CA PRO A 73 -14.74 3.10 18.37
C PRO A 73 -13.53 3.34 19.31
N ILE A 74 -12.79 4.44 19.10
CA ILE A 74 -11.54 4.72 19.83
C ILE A 74 -11.77 4.84 21.35
N ASN A 75 -12.90 5.41 21.75
CA ASN A 75 -13.33 5.50 23.15
C ASN A 75 -13.51 4.13 23.80
N GLU A 76 -14.00 3.14 23.06
CA GLU A 76 -14.14 1.77 23.55
C GLU A 76 -12.78 1.05 23.61
N ILE A 77 -11.89 1.29 22.62
CA ILE A 77 -10.52 0.74 22.64
C ILE A 77 -9.77 1.17 23.91
N CYS A 78 -9.94 2.41 24.36
CA CYS A 78 -9.30 2.91 25.58
C CYS A 78 -9.81 2.23 26.86
N ASN A 79 -11.00 1.62 26.83
CA ASN A 79 -11.62 0.98 27.99
C ASN A 79 -11.43 -0.55 28.01
N LEU A 80 -10.80 -1.13 26.98
CA LEU A 80 -10.50 -2.55 26.90
C LEU A 80 -9.42 -2.94 27.92
N ASN A 81 -9.75 -3.87 28.83
CA ASN A 81 -8.81 -4.38 29.82
C ASN A 81 -8.46 -5.86 29.58
N MET A 82 -9.42 -6.67 29.09
CA MET A 82 -9.22 -8.11 28.82
C MET A 82 -9.85 -8.53 27.49
N GLU A 83 -9.52 -9.72 27.00
CA GLU A 83 -10.03 -10.27 25.73
C GLU A 83 -11.56 -10.37 25.73
N GLU A 84 -12.19 -10.69 26.87
CA GLU A 84 -13.64 -10.77 27.04
C GLU A 84 -14.34 -9.41 26.81
N ASP A 85 -13.63 -8.29 26.96
CA ASP A 85 -14.20 -6.98 26.68
C ASP A 85 -14.37 -6.75 25.17
N ILE A 86 -13.51 -7.37 24.35
CA ILE A 86 -13.64 -7.35 22.88
C ILE A 86 -14.85 -8.19 22.45
N GLU A 87 -15.03 -9.37 23.06
CA GLU A 87 -16.18 -10.22 22.78
C GLU A 87 -17.50 -9.52 23.10
N LYS A 88 -17.57 -8.81 24.23
CA LYS A 88 -18.76 -8.03 24.59
C LYS A 88 -19.10 -6.96 23.55
N ILE A 89 -18.11 -6.24 23.04
CA ILE A 89 -18.31 -5.21 22.01
C ILE A 89 -18.82 -5.84 20.71
N MET A 90 -18.23 -6.96 20.28
CA MET A 90 -18.63 -7.65 19.04
C MET A 90 -20.01 -8.30 19.11
N ILE A 91 -20.50 -8.62 20.31
CA ILE A 91 -21.79 -9.29 20.53
C ILE A 91 -22.93 -8.27 20.76
N GLN A 92 -22.64 -6.97 20.97
CA GLN A 92 -23.72 -5.99 21.18
C GLN A 92 -24.60 -5.87 19.93
N PRO A 93 -25.94 -5.99 20.06
CA PRO A 93 -26.83 -5.72 18.95
C PRO A 93 -26.75 -4.24 18.59
N GLU A 94 -26.49 -3.93 17.31
CA GLU A 94 -26.46 -2.57 16.77
C GLU A 94 -27.73 -1.80 17.15
N ASN A 95 -27.61 -0.90 18.12
CA ASN A 95 -28.53 0.21 18.30
C ASN A 95 -27.80 1.45 17.75
N ASN A 96 -28.22 1.83 16.53
CA ASN A 96 -27.73 2.96 15.75
C ASN A 96 -27.69 4.27 16.56
N GLU A 97 -26.63 5.07 16.38
CA GLU A 97 -26.67 6.43 15.81
C GLU A 97 -25.27 7.09 15.89
N ASP A 98 -24.88 7.70 14.76
CA ASP A 98 -23.81 8.68 14.57
C ASP A 98 -22.34 8.26 14.74
N ASN A 99 -21.72 7.86 13.63
CA ASN A 99 -20.41 8.40 13.21
C ASN A 99 -20.21 8.18 11.69
N GLU A 100 -20.23 9.27 10.93
CA GLU A 100 -19.84 9.30 9.52
C GLU A 100 -18.37 8.92 9.34
N ILE A 101 -18.11 7.62 9.19
CA ILE A 101 -17.05 7.11 8.32
C ILE A 101 -17.78 6.25 7.31
N ARG A 102 -17.94 6.77 6.09
CA ARG A 102 -18.49 6.02 4.96
C ARG A 102 -17.56 4.85 4.64
N ASP A 103 -17.78 3.73 5.30
CA ASP A 103 -17.49 2.40 4.78
C ASP A 103 -18.77 1.93 4.11
N ASP A 104 -18.75 1.82 2.78
CA ASP A 104 -19.91 1.45 1.93
C ASP A 104 -20.24 -0.06 2.05
N ASN A 105 -20.12 -0.61 3.26
CA ASN A 105 -20.34 -2.03 3.56
C ASN A 105 -21.19 -2.20 4.82
N ASN A 106 -22.36 -1.56 4.86
CA ASN A 106 -23.44 -2.06 5.72
C ASN A 106 -24.13 -3.22 4.97
N GLU A 107 -23.67 -4.43 5.22
CA GLU A 107 -24.41 -5.64 4.85
C GLU A 107 -24.75 -6.40 6.13
N ASN A 108 -25.97 -6.13 6.57
CA ASN A 108 -26.81 -6.92 7.46
C ASN A 108 -26.47 -8.41 7.47
N ASN A 109 -26.52 -8.98 8.67
CA ASN A 109 -26.45 -10.39 9.04
C ASN A 109 -27.39 -11.30 8.23
N GLU A 110 -27.02 -11.61 6.99
CA GLU A 110 -27.50 -12.80 6.28
C GLU A 110 -26.30 -13.64 5.89
N ILE A 111 -26.41 -14.96 6.12
CA ILE A 111 -25.41 -15.97 5.77
C ILE A 111 -25.13 -15.85 4.27
N ARG A 112 -24.09 -15.07 3.95
CA ARG A 112 -23.74 -14.72 2.58
C ARG A 112 -23.01 -15.91 1.98
N ASP A 113 -23.59 -16.48 0.92
CA ASP A 113 -22.97 -17.52 0.10
C ASP A 113 -21.47 -17.22 -0.09
N GLU A 114 -20.59 -18.15 0.30
CA GLU A 114 -19.13 -17.97 0.27
C GLU A 114 -18.65 -17.50 -1.12
N LYS A 115 -19.35 -17.95 -2.17
CA LYS A 115 -19.18 -17.53 -3.57
C LYS A 115 -19.43 -16.03 -3.81
N CYS A 116 -20.43 -15.44 -3.13
CA CYS A 116 -20.76 -14.01 -3.24
C CYS A 116 -19.65 -13.13 -2.62
N ILE A 117 -19.10 -13.54 -1.47
CA ILE A 117 -17.97 -12.84 -0.81
C ILE A 117 -16.72 -12.89 -1.69
N VAL A 118 -16.41 -14.06 -2.27
CA VAL A 118 -15.26 -14.24 -3.17
C VAL A 118 -15.38 -13.34 -4.40
N ASN A 119 -16.58 -13.22 -4.98
CA ASN A 119 -16.82 -12.34 -6.13
C ASN A 119 -16.56 -10.87 -5.78
N LYS A 120 -17.11 -10.38 -4.66
CA LYS A 120 -16.90 -8.99 -4.22
C LYS A 120 -15.44 -8.67 -3.96
N ARG A 121 -14.70 -9.58 -3.32
CA ARG A 121 -13.25 -9.42 -3.10
C ARG A 121 -12.49 -9.34 -4.41
N GLN A 122 -12.83 -10.20 -5.38
CA GLN A 122 -12.19 -10.21 -6.68
C GLN A 122 -12.47 -8.93 -7.49
N GLU A 123 -13.68 -8.39 -7.38
CA GLU A 123 -14.04 -7.09 -7.95
C GLU A 123 -13.19 -5.97 -7.37
N ASN A 124 -13.06 -5.89 -6.04
CA ASN A 124 -12.25 -4.87 -5.36
C ASN A 124 -10.78 -4.95 -5.78
N ILE A 125 -10.21 -6.16 -5.84
CA ILE A 125 -8.85 -6.38 -6.32
C ILE A 125 -8.69 -5.87 -7.76
N THR A 126 -9.66 -6.17 -8.62
CA THR A 126 -9.63 -5.76 -10.03
C THR A 126 -9.71 -4.24 -10.16
N ASN A 127 -10.57 -3.59 -9.37
CA ASN A 127 -10.70 -2.14 -9.32
C ASN A 127 -9.39 -1.46 -8.91
N GLU A 128 -8.77 -1.90 -7.80
CA GLU A 128 -7.51 -1.31 -7.32
C GLU A 128 -6.35 -1.53 -8.30
N ARG A 129 -6.30 -2.67 -8.98
CA ARG A 129 -5.32 -2.93 -10.04
C ARG A 129 -5.54 -2.03 -11.24
N ASN A 130 -6.79 -1.85 -11.69
CA ASN A 130 -7.11 -0.94 -12.79
C ASN A 130 -6.71 0.50 -12.46
N ASN A 131 -7.01 0.96 -11.26
CA ASN A 131 -6.59 2.28 -10.80
C ASN A 131 -5.05 2.41 -10.74
N SER A 132 -4.34 1.32 -10.42
CA SER A 132 -2.86 1.27 -10.45
C SER A 132 -2.31 1.45 -11.84
N ILE A 133 -2.90 0.75 -12.81
CA ILE A 133 -2.53 0.84 -14.22
C ILE A 133 -2.72 2.27 -14.74
N GLN A 134 -3.81 2.94 -14.36
CA GLN A 134 -4.05 4.33 -14.76
C GLN A 134 -3.00 5.29 -14.21
N CYS A 135 -2.60 5.14 -12.94
CA CYS A 135 -1.52 5.95 -12.35
C CYS A 135 -0.18 5.73 -13.05
N LEU A 136 0.16 4.47 -13.38
CA LEU A 136 1.38 4.14 -14.11
C LEU A 136 1.38 4.73 -15.54
N LYS A 137 0.24 4.70 -16.24
CA LYS A 137 0.08 5.35 -17.54
C LYS A 137 0.34 6.86 -17.46
N LYS A 138 -0.27 7.54 -16.49
CA LYS A 138 -0.04 8.97 -16.24
C LYS A 138 1.43 9.27 -15.91
N GLN A 139 2.10 8.38 -15.17
CA GLN A 139 3.52 8.54 -14.88
C GLN A 139 4.38 8.40 -16.14
N ALA A 140 4.09 7.41 -16.99
CA ALA A 140 4.78 7.21 -18.26
C ALA A 140 4.59 8.40 -19.20
N GLU A 141 3.37 8.94 -19.29
CA GLU A 141 3.07 10.16 -20.04
C GLU A 141 3.92 11.35 -19.55
N ARG A 142 3.96 11.58 -18.23
CA ARG A 142 4.80 12.64 -17.63
C ARG A 142 6.29 12.46 -17.97
N MET A 143 6.79 11.22 -17.89
CA MET A 143 8.18 10.91 -18.26
C MET A 143 8.45 11.22 -19.73
N MET A 144 7.52 10.87 -20.63
CA MET A 144 7.65 11.14 -22.06
C MET A 144 7.61 12.64 -22.35
N THR A 145 6.66 13.38 -21.77
CA THR A 145 6.60 14.85 -21.88
C THR A 145 7.87 15.51 -21.35
N GLN A 146 8.42 15.05 -20.24
CA GLN A 146 9.67 15.58 -19.68
C GLN A 146 10.86 15.30 -20.59
N SER A 147 10.95 14.11 -21.20
CA SER A 147 11.99 13.74 -22.15
C SER A 147 11.93 14.62 -23.39
N ASN A 148 10.75 14.74 -24.01
CA ASN A 148 10.55 15.54 -25.23
C ASN A 148 10.74 17.04 -24.97
N LYS A 149 10.47 17.52 -23.75
CA LYS A 149 10.82 18.90 -23.35
C LYS A 149 12.32 19.09 -23.19
N LYS A 150 13.04 18.08 -22.70
CA LYS A 150 14.49 18.14 -22.42
C LYS A 150 15.33 18.04 -23.70
N TYR A 151 14.87 17.27 -24.68
CA TYR A 151 15.57 17.01 -25.93
C TYR A 151 14.67 17.40 -27.10
N GLN A 152 15.16 18.31 -27.95
CA GLN A 152 14.44 18.72 -29.15
C GLN A 152 14.27 17.55 -30.12
N GLU A 153 13.20 17.57 -30.92
CA GLU A 153 13.07 16.64 -32.04
C GLU A 153 14.19 16.91 -33.05
N LEU A 154 14.87 15.85 -33.46
CA LEU A 154 16.02 15.91 -34.36
C LEU A 154 15.74 15.03 -35.57
N GLU A 155 16.24 15.46 -36.72
CA GLU A 155 16.14 14.66 -37.94
C GLU A 155 17.01 13.40 -37.84
N VAL A 156 16.52 12.32 -38.42
CA VAL A 156 17.22 11.04 -38.49
C VAL A 156 18.55 11.25 -39.22
N GLY A 157 19.67 10.89 -38.58
CA GLY A 157 21.02 11.12 -39.08
C GLY A 157 21.79 12.25 -38.36
N THR A 158 21.11 13.03 -37.51
CA THR A 158 21.79 14.04 -36.67
C THR A 158 22.68 13.38 -35.63
N THR A 159 23.97 13.74 -35.59
CA THR A 159 24.89 13.26 -34.56
C THR A 159 24.72 14.09 -33.29
N VAL A 160 24.46 13.44 -32.16
CA VAL A 160 24.34 14.07 -30.84
C VAL A 160 25.40 13.54 -29.88
N ARG A 161 25.90 14.40 -28.99
CA ARG A 161 26.70 13.99 -27.83
C ARG A 161 25.83 14.04 -26.58
N ILE A 162 25.69 12.89 -25.92
CA ILE A 162 24.96 12.76 -24.66
C ILE A 162 26.01 12.49 -23.57
N SER A 163 26.10 13.38 -22.60
CA SER A 163 26.95 13.19 -21.43
C SER A 163 26.34 12.13 -20.51
N ILE A 164 27.13 11.09 -20.20
CA ILE A 164 26.75 10.07 -19.22
C ILE A 164 27.00 10.66 -17.83
N PRO A 165 25.99 10.74 -16.94
CA PRO A 165 26.20 11.23 -15.58
C PRO A 165 27.08 10.26 -14.79
N ASP A 166 27.95 10.81 -13.96
CA ASP A 166 28.82 10.04 -13.07
C ASP A 166 27.97 9.32 -12.01
N VAL A 167 28.22 8.02 -11.85
CA VAL A 167 27.55 7.18 -10.86
C VAL A 167 28.42 7.19 -9.60
N ARG A 168 27.98 7.89 -8.56
CA ARG A 168 28.56 7.80 -7.20
C ARG A 168 27.78 6.82 -6.35
#